data_AF-A0A2M7UV09-F1
#
_entry.id   AF-A0A2M7UV09-F1
#
_cell.length_a   1.000
_cell.length_b   1.000
_cell.length_c   1.000
_cell.angle_alpha   90.00
_cell.angle_beta   90.00
_cell.angle_gamma   90.00
#
_symmetry.space_group_name_H-M   'P 1'
#
loop_
_entity.id
_entity.type
_entity.pdbx_description
1 polymer ?
#
loop_
_entity_poly.entity_id
_entity_poly.type
_entity_poly.pdbx_seq_one_letter_code
_entity_poly.pdbx_strand_id
1 'polypeptide(L)'
;MHCNSCALLIEERLKGRPGIIKAKTSYDSQKTVVIYDEQKIQESEIVQIIKEAGDYQAEKIEEKEEESSNNDPLPRKEEKFQSSPETSGYLKFLTSLVILSFGLSIASLIISFKLSSQKTNQDNDKLEATIGENLPSQNNPTADQQQLAGGG
;
A
#
# COMPACT_ATOMS: atom_id res chain seq x y z
N MET A 1 -10.77 9.15 -34.36
CA MET A 1 -10.15 8.02 -33.61
C MET A 1 -11.15 6.85 -33.57
N HIS A 2 -10.71 5.59 -33.73
CA HIS A 2 -11.64 4.47 -33.99
C HIS A 2 -11.62 3.32 -32.97
N CYS A 3 -10.77 3.39 -31.93
CA CYS A 3 -10.59 2.27 -31.01
C CYS A 3 -10.33 2.70 -29.56
N ASN A 4 -10.74 1.88 -28.59
CA ASN A 4 -10.51 2.15 -27.17
C ASN A 4 -9.01 2.12 -26.83
N SER A 5 -8.26 1.15 -27.36
CA SER A 5 -6.80 1.11 -27.20
C SER A 5 -6.10 2.36 -27.75
N CYS A 6 -6.65 3.00 -28.77
CA CYS A 6 -6.16 4.27 -29.31
C CYS A 6 -6.32 5.40 -28.27
N ALA A 7 -7.46 5.44 -27.57
CA ALA A 7 -7.70 6.41 -26.50
C ALA A 7 -6.74 6.21 -25.34
N LEU A 8 -6.56 4.96 -24.90
CA LEU A 8 -5.64 4.62 -23.82
C LEU A 8 -4.20 5.00 -24.16
N LEU A 9 -3.77 4.72 -25.40
CA LEU A 9 -2.43 5.09 -25.86
C LEU A 9 -2.21 6.60 -25.78
N ILE A 10 -3.17 7.42 -26.23
CA ILE A 10 -3.07 8.87 -26.13
C ILE A 10 -2.99 9.31 -24.65
N GLU A 11 -3.86 8.77 -23.78
CA GLU A 11 -3.83 9.10 -22.35
C GLU A 11 -2.49 8.76 -21.70
N GLU A 12 -1.93 7.58 -21.96
CA GLU A 12 -0.65 7.15 -21.41
C GLU A 12 0.50 8.03 -21.90
N ARG A 13 0.51 8.35 -23.20
CA ARG A 13 1.53 9.24 -23.79
C ARG A 13 1.49 10.63 -23.18
N LEU A 14 0.32 11.17 -22.87
CA LEU A 14 0.18 12.46 -22.20
C LEU A 14 0.58 12.37 -20.72
N LYS A 15 0.07 11.39 -19.97
CA LYS A 15 0.35 11.23 -18.53
C LYS A 15 1.85 11.09 -18.21
N GLY A 16 2.64 10.56 -19.15
CA GLY A 16 4.09 10.44 -19.01
C GLY A 16 4.89 11.74 -19.16
N ARG A 17 4.25 12.87 -19.49
CA ARG A 17 4.95 14.12 -19.84
C ARG A 17 4.99 15.08 -18.65
N PRO A 18 6.15 15.72 -18.39
CA PRO A 18 6.25 16.78 -17.39
C PRO A 18 5.24 17.89 -17.67
N GLY A 19 4.54 18.34 -16.62
CA GLY A 19 3.53 19.39 -16.74
C GLY A 19 2.10 18.88 -17.00
N ILE A 20 1.90 17.61 -17.37
CA ILE A 20 0.56 17.04 -17.46
C ILE A 20 0.08 16.62 -16.06
N ILE A 21 -1.06 17.18 -15.62
CA ILE A 21 -1.68 16.89 -14.31
C ILE A 21 -2.73 15.78 -14.46
N LYS A 22 -3.55 15.87 -15.51
CA LYS A 22 -4.59 14.88 -15.82
C LYS A 22 -4.83 14.85 -17.33
N ALA A 23 -5.01 13.65 -17.89
CA ALA A 23 -5.45 13.46 -19.26
C ALA A 23 -6.55 12.39 -19.29
N LYS A 24 -7.64 12.68 -20.00
CA LYS A 24 -8.74 11.74 -20.25
C LYS A 24 -9.17 11.86 -21.70
N THR A 25 -9.21 10.74 -22.41
CA THR A 25 -9.52 10.67 -23.83
C THR A 25 -10.74 9.79 -24.04
N SER A 26 -11.68 10.26 -24.86
CA SER A 26 -12.86 9.52 -25.28
C SER A 26 -12.76 9.21 -26.76
N TYR A 27 -12.76 7.91 -27.13
CA TYR A 27 -12.82 7.51 -28.53
C TYR A 27 -14.19 7.76 -29.16
N ASP A 28 -15.25 7.71 -28.35
CA ASP A 28 -16.63 7.88 -28.78
C ASP A 28 -16.90 9.33 -29.22
N SER A 29 -16.51 10.29 -28.36
CA SER A 29 -16.64 11.72 -28.67
C SER A 29 -15.47 12.30 -29.46
N GLN A 30 -14.38 11.53 -29.62
CA GLN A 30 -13.13 11.96 -30.25
C GLN A 30 -12.51 13.21 -29.59
N LYS A 31 -12.76 13.39 -28.29
CA LYS A 31 -12.26 14.51 -27.50
C LYS A 31 -11.26 14.02 -26.45
N THR A 32 -10.26 14.86 -26.19
CA THR A 32 -9.32 14.68 -25.08
C THR A 32 -9.36 15.91 -24.19
N VAL A 33 -9.58 15.70 -22.90
CA VAL A 33 -9.52 16.74 -21.88
C VAL A 33 -8.19 16.62 -21.16
N VAL A 34 -7.43 17.72 -21.15
CA VAL A 34 -6.10 17.79 -20.53
C VAL A 34 -6.07 18.91 -19.51
N ILE A 35 -5.69 18.58 -18.28
CA ILE A 35 -5.33 19.55 -17.24
C ILE A 35 -3.80 19.56 -17.17
N TYR A 36 -3.20 20.73 -17.36
CA TYR A 36 -1.75 20.86 -17.45
C TYR A 36 -1.27 22.16 -16.80
N ASP A 37 0.02 22.19 -16.47
CA ASP A 37 0.73 23.35 -15.95
C ASP A 37 1.33 24.13 -17.12
N GLU A 38 0.75 25.29 -17.43
CA GLU A 38 1.17 26.18 -18.52
C GLU A 38 2.63 26.67 -18.37
N GLN A 39 3.21 26.62 -17.17
CA GLN A 39 4.61 26.98 -16.95
C GLN A 39 5.59 25.87 -17.37
N LYS A 40 5.10 24.64 -17.57
CA LYS A 40 5.92 23.46 -17.86
C LYS A 40 5.70 22.87 -19.24
N ILE A 41 4.49 23.02 -19.80
CA ILE A 41 4.14 22.49 -21.11
C ILE A 41 3.20 23.44 -21.85
N GLN A 42 3.43 23.61 -23.15
CA GLN A 42 2.61 24.45 -24.01
C GLN A 42 1.55 23.62 -24.76
N GLU A 43 0.44 24.26 -25.13
CA GLU A 43 -0.63 23.64 -25.92
C GLU A 43 -0.13 22.98 -27.21
N SER A 44 0.81 23.63 -27.90
CA SER A 44 1.43 23.11 -29.12
C SER A 44 2.18 21.80 -28.90
N GLU A 45 2.82 21.64 -27.74
CA GLU A 45 3.50 20.40 -27.38
C GLU A 45 2.49 19.28 -27.10
N ILE A 46 1.38 19.61 -26.43
CA ILE A 46 0.29 18.66 -26.16
C ILE A 46 -0.27 18.11 -27.48
N VAL A 47 -0.54 19.00 -28.44
CA VAL A 47 -0.99 18.63 -29.79
C VAL A 47 0.04 17.73 -30.49
N GLN A 48 1.32 18.07 -30.37
CA GLN A 48 2.41 17.29 -30.95
C GLN A 48 2.50 15.87 -30.34
N ILE A 49 2.36 15.73 -29.02
CA ILE A 49 2.34 14.43 -28.33
C ILE A 49 1.19 13.56 -28.83
N ILE A 50 0.00 14.15 -29.02
CA ILE A 50 -1.17 13.43 -29.54
C ILE A 50 -0.90 12.97 -30.98
N LYS A 51 -0.29 13.82 -31.80
CA LYS A 51 0.12 13.45 -33.16
C LYS A 51 1.12 12.29 -33.16
N GLU A 52 2.14 12.33 -32.30
CA GLU A 52 3.15 11.27 -32.17
C GLU A 52 2.63 9.95 -31.57
N ALA A 53 1.43 9.95 -30.99
CA ALA A 53 0.81 8.74 -30.46
C ALA A 53 0.22 7.84 -31.57
N GLY A 54 -0.19 8.40 -32.71
CA GLY A 54 -0.84 7.62 -33.77
C GLY A 54 -1.21 8.40 -35.03
N ASP A 55 -0.40 9.40 -35.39
CA ASP A 55 -0.57 10.28 -36.56
C ASP A 55 -1.91 11.03 -36.56
N TYR A 56 -2.37 11.42 -35.37
CA TYR A 56 -3.62 12.16 -35.19
C TYR A 56 -3.47 13.66 -35.47
N GLN A 57 -4.56 14.26 -35.94
CA GLN A 57 -4.72 15.71 -36.02
C GLN A 57 -5.58 16.16 -34.85
N ALA A 58 -5.03 17.02 -34.00
CA ALA A 58 -5.73 17.57 -32.84
C ALA A 58 -5.78 19.10 -32.95
N GLU A 59 -6.92 19.65 -32.57
CA GLU A 59 -7.18 21.08 -32.52
C GLU A 59 -7.78 21.41 -31.16
N LYS A 60 -7.42 22.58 -30.63
CA LYS A 60 -8.01 23.06 -29.38
C LYS A 60 -9.46 23.44 -29.63
N ILE A 61 -10.35 22.89 -28.82
CA ILE A 61 -11.76 23.26 -28.82
C ILE A 61 -11.91 24.38 -27.81
N GLU A 62 -12.19 25.60 -28.28
CA GLU A 62 -12.66 26.68 -27.41
C GLU A 62 -14.12 26.37 -27.08
N GLU A 63 -14.39 25.92 -25.85
CA GLU A 63 -15.76 25.79 -25.35
C GLU A 63 -16.31 27.20 -25.17
N LYS A 64 -17.04 27.67 -26.19
CA LYS A 64 -17.88 28.85 -26.07
C LYS A 64 -18.97 28.50 -25.06
N GLU A 65 -19.06 29.23 -23.96
CA GLU A 65 -20.15 29.11 -22.98
C GLU A 65 -21.48 29.37 -23.71
N GLU A 66 -22.12 28.33 -24.21
CA GLU A 66 -23.52 28.38 -24.61
C GLU A 66 -24.33 28.30 -23.31
N GLU A 67 -24.94 29.43 -22.92
CA GLU A 67 -25.97 29.50 -21.88
C GLU A 67 -27.11 28.53 -22.22
N SER A 68 -26.99 27.27 -21.80
CA SER A 68 -28.11 26.34 -21.78
C SER A 68 -28.99 26.67 -20.57
N SER A 69 -29.97 27.53 -20.79
CA SER A 69 -31.20 27.52 -20.01
C SER A 69 -31.92 26.20 -20.28
N ASN A 70 -31.64 25.20 -19.44
CA ASN A 70 -32.59 24.16 -19.10
C ASN A 70 -32.37 23.83 -17.62
N ASN A 71 -33.38 24.15 -16.82
CA ASN A 71 -33.46 23.81 -15.41
C ASN A 71 -33.71 22.31 -15.23
N ASP A 72 -32.70 21.50 -15.54
CA ASP A 72 -32.64 20.14 -15.02
C ASP A 72 -31.65 20.14 -13.85
N PRO A 73 -32.07 19.78 -12.62
CA PRO A 73 -31.13 19.57 -11.53
C PRO A 73 -30.09 18.53 -11.96
N LEU A 74 -28.85 18.98 -12.20
CA LEU A 74 -27.71 18.09 -12.39
C LEU A 74 -27.74 17.04 -11.27
N PRO A 75 -27.84 15.73 -11.56
CA PRO A 75 -27.53 14.75 -10.55
C PRO A 75 -26.05 14.95 -10.23
N ARG A 76 -25.75 15.49 -9.05
CA ARG A 76 -24.43 15.46 -8.42
C ARG A 76 -24.04 13.99 -8.27
N LYS A 77 -23.50 13.38 -9.33
CA LYS A 77 -22.62 12.24 -9.19
C LYS A 77 -21.27 12.85 -8.90
N GLU A 78 -20.97 12.93 -7.61
CA GLU A 78 -19.62 12.96 -7.12
C GLU A 78 -18.82 11.95 -7.95
N GLU A 79 -17.93 12.43 -8.81
CA GLU A 79 -16.94 11.57 -9.45
C GLU A 79 -16.03 11.06 -8.32
N LYS A 80 -16.46 9.97 -7.67
CA LYS A 80 -15.56 9.12 -6.92
C LYS A 80 -14.39 8.87 -7.84
N PHE A 81 -13.21 9.23 -7.37
CA PHE A 81 -11.92 8.71 -7.78
C PHE A 81 -12.07 7.21 -8.05
N GLN A 82 -12.36 6.88 -9.31
CA GLN A 82 -12.48 5.53 -9.80
C GLN A 82 -11.05 5.05 -10.02
N SER A 83 -10.40 4.67 -8.92
CA SER A 83 -9.57 3.48 -8.95
C SER A 83 -10.51 2.33 -9.36
N SER A 84 -10.70 2.18 -10.67
CA SER A 84 -11.42 1.05 -11.24
C SER A 84 -10.37 -0.01 -11.53
N PRO A 85 -10.16 -1.01 -10.67
CA PRO A 85 -9.74 -2.28 -11.20
C PRO A 85 -10.94 -2.76 -12.02
N GLU A 86 -10.76 -2.95 -13.32
CA GLU A 86 -11.72 -3.69 -14.14
C GLU A 86 -11.72 -5.16 -13.68
N THR A 87 -12.26 -5.41 -12.50
CA THR A 87 -12.50 -6.76 -12.02
C THR A 87 -13.78 -7.21 -12.69
N SER A 88 -13.61 -7.88 -13.83
CA SER A 88 -14.61 -8.78 -14.39
C SER A 88 -15.27 -9.55 -13.24
N GLY A 89 -16.58 -9.81 -13.32
CA GLY A 89 -17.32 -10.45 -12.22
C GLY A 89 -16.63 -11.71 -11.65
N TYR A 90 -15.86 -12.39 -12.50
CA TYR A 90 -14.95 -13.49 -12.17
C TYR A 90 -13.92 -13.20 -11.07
N LEU A 91 -13.28 -12.03 -11.07
CA LEU A 91 -12.21 -11.69 -10.11
C LEU A 91 -12.76 -11.41 -8.68
N LYS A 92 -14.04 -11.02 -8.55
CA LYS A 92 -14.75 -10.99 -7.25
C LYS A 92 -15.03 -12.40 -6.71
N PHE A 93 -15.28 -13.37 -7.59
CA PHE A 93 -15.41 -14.78 -7.18
C PHE A 93 -14.05 -15.37 -6.76
N LEU A 94 -12.96 -15.04 -7.47
CA LEU A 94 -11.62 -15.51 -7.13
C LEU A 94 -11.13 -14.99 -5.77
N THR A 95 -11.35 -13.71 -5.48
CA THR A 95 -10.95 -13.13 -4.17
C THR A 95 -11.72 -13.76 -3.01
N SER A 96 -13.00 -14.07 -3.20
CA SER A 96 -13.81 -14.82 -2.22
C SER A 96 -13.25 -16.23 -1.95
N LEU A 97 -12.84 -16.94 -3.01
CA LEU A 97 -12.30 -18.31 -2.90
C LEU A 97 -10.93 -18.34 -2.20
N VAL A 98 -10.09 -17.31 -2.43
CA VAL A 98 -8.80 -17.14 -1.74
C VAL A 98 -8.99 -16.79 -0.25
N ILE A 99 -9.96 -15.93 0.09
CA ILE A 99 -10.24 -15.58 1.48
C ILE A 99 -10.76 -16.80 2.27
N LEU A 100 -11.62 -17.61 1.65
CA LEU A 100 -12.15 -18.83 2.28
C LEU A 100 -11.05 -19.88 2.53
N SER A 101 -10.12 -20.04 1.57
CA SER A 101 -9.01 -21.00 1.70
C SER A 101 -7.99 -20.58 2.76
N PHE A 102 -7.64 -19.29 2.81
CA PHE A 102 -6.78 -18.75 3.87
C PHE A 102 -7.44 -18.83 5.24
N GLY A 103 -8.75 -18.58 5.34
CA GLY A 103 -9.49 -18.68 6.61
C GLY A 103 -9.42 -20.07 7.24
N LEU A 104 -9.56 -21.14 6.45
CA LEU A 104 -9.48 -22.51 6.94
C LEU A 104 -8.03 -22.90 7.34
N SER A 105 -7.03 -22.46 6.58
CA SER A 105 -5.62 -22.67 6.95
C SER A 105 -5.24 -21.97 8.25
N ILE A 106 -5.70 -20.74 8.47
CA ILE A 106 -5.43 -19.99 9.71
C ILE A 106 -6.12 -20.66 10.91
N ALA A 107 -7.36 -21.12 10.76
CA ALA A 107 -8.05 -21.87 11.82
C ALA A 107 -7.31 -23.16 12.20
N SER A 108 -6.79 -23.90 11.21
CA SER A 108 -5.98 -25.10 11.43
C SER A 108 -4.67 -24.81 12.20
N LEU A 109 -4.01 -23.69 11.90
CA LEU A 109 -2.81 -23.24 12.63
C LEU A 109 -3.13 -22.82 14.08
N ILE A 110 -4.26 -22.14 14.33
CA ILE A 110 -4.67 -21.75 15.69
C ILE A 110 -4.98 -22.98 16.55
N ILE A 111 -5.67 -23.97 15.99
CA ILE A 111 -5.96 -25.25 16.67
C ILE A 111 -4.66 -26.00 16.98
N SER A 112 -3.74 -26.07 16.01
CA SER A 112 -2.43 -26.70 16.20
C SER A 112 -1.58 -25.96 17.25
N PHE A 113 -1.63 -24.64 17.31
CA PHE A 113 -0.91 -23.83 18.29
C PHE A 113 -1.41 -24.05 19.72
N LYS A 114 -2.73 -24.18 19.92
CA LYS A 114 -3.31 -24.50 21.23
C LYS A 114 -2.97 -25.91 21.72
N LEU A 115 -2.84 -26.88 20.82
CA LEU A 115 -2.39 -28.23 21.16
C LEU A 115 -0.89 -28.25 21.52
N SER A 116 -0.06 -27.49 20.80
CA SER A 116 1.39 -27.45 21.05
C SER A 116 1.75 -26.70 22.34
N SER A 117 0.95 -25.71 22.76
CA SER A 117 1.17 -24.94 24.00
C SER A 117 0.96 -25.71 25.31
N GLN A 118 0.43 -26.93 25.29
CA GLN A 118 0.24 -27.72 26.53
C GLN A 118 1.39 -28.71 26.80
N LYS A 119 2.36 -28.88 25.90
CA LYS A 119 3.41 -29.92 26.04
C LYS A 119 4.82 -29.40 26.36
N THR A 120 4.95 -28.27 27.06
CA THR A 120 6.25 -27.82 27.62
C THR A 120 6.12 -27.20 29.01
N ASN A 121 5.28 -27.74 29.88
CA ASN A 121 5.26 -27.32 31.29
C ASN A 121 4.86 -28.46 32.24
N GLN A 122 5.55 -29.60 32.13
CA GLN A 122 5.49 -30.62 33.16
C GLN A 122 6.73 -31.52 33.06
N ASP A 123 7.91 -30.97 33.36
CA ASP A 123 9.12 -31.76 33.66
C ASP A 123 10.17 -30.97 34.51
N ASN A 124 9.81 -29.83 35.13
CA ASN A 124 10.76 -29.05 35.95
C ASN A 124 10.50 -29.09 37.47
N ASP A 125 9.44 -29.75 37.94
CA ASP A 125 9.09 -29.81 39.38
C ASP A 125 9.71 -30.99 40.14
N LYS A 126 10.94 -31.39 39.80
CA LYS A 126 11.69 -32.32 40.66
C LYS A 126 13.20 -32.08 40.65
N LEU A 127 13.61 -30.84 40.92
CA LEU A 127 14.97 -30.53 41.35
C LEU A 127 14.98 -29.43 42.43
N GLU A 128 13.97 -29.40 43.30
CA GLU A 128 13.92 -28.51 44.48
C GLU A 128 13.84 -29.32 45.77
N ALA A 129 14.70 -30.35 45.86
CA ALA A 129 14.99 -31.02 47.12
C ALA A 129 16.36 -31.65 47.01
N THR A 130 17.41 -30.87 47.26
CA THR A 130 18.63 -31.21 48.02
C THR A 130 19.63 -30.07 47.76
N ILE A 131 20.13 -29.42 48.83
CA ILE A 131 21.19 -28.38 48.88
C ILE A 131 20.63 -26.98 48.55
N GLY A 132 20.16 -26.14 49.48
CA GLY A 132 20.69 -25.93 50.82
C GLY A 132 22.05 -25.24 50.73
N GLU A 133 22.11 -23.93 51.02
CA GLU A 133 23.31 -23.07 51.09
C GLU A 133 23.71 -22.38 49.79
N ASN A 134 23.31 -21.10 49.66
CA ASN A 134 24.24 -20.03 49.31
C ASN A 134 23.58 -18.67 49.63
N LEU A 135 23.77 -18.21 50.87
CA LEU A 135 23.58 -16.81 51.25
C LEU A 135 24.96 -16.12 51.15
N PRO A 136 25.07 -14.92 50.56
CA PRO A 136 26.35 -14.25 50.37
C PRO A 136 26.79 -13.60 51.68
N SER A 137 28.01 -13.88 52.14
CA SER A 137 28.64 -13.13 53.22
C SER A 137 30.12 -12.91 52.97
N GLN A 138 30.43 -11.72 52.45
CA GLN A 138 31.46 -10.81 52.95
C GLN A 138 32.79 -11.41 53.46
N ASN A 139 33.88 -11.21 52.70
CA ASN A 139 35.10 -10.53 53.19
C ASN A 139 36.27 -10.57 52.17
N ASN A 140 36.69 -9.37 51.75
CA ASN A 140 37.96 -9.12 51.04
C ASN A 140 39.12 -9.06 52.07
N PRO A 141 40.38 -9.38 51.70
CA PRO A 141 41.47 -9.56 52.64
C PRO A 141 42.23 -8.25 52.89
N THR A 142 42.66 -8.03 54.13
CA THR A 142 43.89 -7.27 54.41
C THR A 142 44.45 -7.76 55.74
N ALA A 143 45.64 -8.34 55.67
CA ALA A 143 46.50 -8.62 56.80
C ALA A 143 47.03 -7.30 57.36
N ASP A 144 47.08 -7.16 58.69
CA ASP A 144 48.30 -6.68 59.31
C ASP A 144 48.38 -7.03 60.80
N GLN A 145 49.62 -7.25 61.21
CA GLN A 145 50.06 -7.77 62.50
C GLN A 145 49.96 -6.73 63.63
N GLN A 146 49.93 -7.23 64.88
CA GLN A 146 50.57 -6.72 66.10
C GLN A 146 49.86 -7.36 67.33
N GLN A 147 50.44 -7.77 68.46
CA GLN A 147 51.81 -7.88 68.94
C GLN A 147 51.77 -8.55 70.35
N LEU A 148 52.71 -9.46 70.63
CA LEU A 148 53.38 -9.82 71.90
C LEU A 148 52.68 -10.34 73.19
N ALA A 149 53.45 -11.26 73.81
CA ALA A 149 53.60 -11.65 75.21
C ALA A 149 52.64 -12.73 75.75
N GLY A 150 53.08 -13.79 76.45
CA GLY A 150 54.41 -14.19 76.95
C GLY A 150 54.25 -15.50 77.75
N GLY A 151 55.34 -16.16 78.10
CA GLY A 151 55.32 -17.32 78.99
C GLY A 151 56.72 -17.69 79.45
N GLY A 152 56.94 -17.65 80.77
CA GLY A 152 58.10 -18.25 81.43
C GLY A 152 57.93 -19.73 81.68
#